data_AF-A0A7S3VWH3-F1
#
_entry.id   AF-A0A7S3VWH3-F1
#
_cell.length_a   1.000
_cell.length_b   1.000
_cell.length_c   1.000
_cell.angle_alpha   90.00
_cell.angle_beta   90.00
_cell.angle_gamma   90.00
#
_symmetry.space_group_name_H-M   'P 1'
#
loop_
_entity.id
_entity.type
_entity.pdbx_description
1 polymer ?
#
loop_
_entity_poly.entity_id
_entity_poly.type
_entity_poly.pdbx_seq_one_letter_code
_entity_poly.pdbx_strand_id
1 'polypeptide(L)'
;ASAGTRFSALRLSETEHVYGPLQVRRAEKRGQKPAPRYCVLGKETCVLTWYATASTEAPSNGQRPDGSCTIALADGAPATPDLFHVQSHEGEAFECRAASAEEAARWKRSLDAITSRAISGYIQIKGRRGWKRRWVLFQPLCKKLCIYRAQPLVAHSAGTFADAHIYQQPGYRAHGEVKWAARRPSPSQPFGFSIFTPDEGQWELAAPTAKEMRRWLDSLPIFDPEAV
;
A
#
# COMPACT_ATOMS: atom_id res chain seq x y z
N ALA A 1 5.01 1.07 22.16
CA ALA A 1 4.93 2.54 22.10
C ALA A 1 5.63 2.98 20.83
N SER A 2 4.89 3.44 19.81
CA SER A 2 5.50 3.94 18.57
C SER A 2 6.18 5.28 18.87
N ALA A 3 7.42 5.44 18.41
CA ALA A 3 8.07 6.74 18.37
C ALA A 3 7.32 7.60 17.35
N GLY A 4 6.27 8.28 17.80
CA GLY A 4 5.44 9.10 16.93
C GLY A 4 6.20 10.33 16.44
N THR A 5 6.42 10.42 15.12
CA THR A 5 6.94 11.62 14.45
C THR A 5 6.02 12.80 14.77
N ARG A 6 6.58 13.88 15.34
CA ARG A 6 5.81 15.09 15.65
C ARG A 6 5.55 15.90 14.39
N PHE A 7 4.40 16.57 14.33
CA PHE A 7 4.12 17.51 13.26
C PHE A 7 5.07 18.70 13.29
N SER A 8 5.57 19.12 12.13
CA SER A 8 6.42 20.31 11.97
C SER A 8 6.03 21.04 10.69
N ALA A 9 5.22 22.09 10.81
CA ALA A 9 4.69 22.87 9.68
C ALA A 9 5.80 23.50 8.83
N LEU A 10 6.89 23.95 9.48
CA LEU A 10 8.02 24.65 8.85
C LEU A 10 8.88 23.75 7.93
N ARG A 11 8.52 22.47 7.73
CA ARG A 11 9.30 21.50 6.95
C ARG A 11 8.51 20.72 5.90
N LEU A 12 7.21 20.97 5.75
CA LEU A 12 6.41 20.25 4.76
C LEU A 12 6.56 20.95 3.40
N SER A 13 7.44 20.42 2.55
CA SER A 13 7.48 20.86 1.15
C SER A 13 6.27 20.29 0.40
N GLU A 14 5.58 21.11 -0.38
CA GLU A 14 4.45 20.66 -1.23
C GLU A 14 4.89 19.73 -2.36
N THR A 15 6.19 19.76 -2.67
CA THR A 15 6.83 18.80 -3.59
C THR A 15 6.83 17.40 -3.01
N GLU A 16 7.19 17.24 -1.72
CA GLU A 16 7.32 15.93 -1.07
C GLU A 16 6.02 15.47 -0.38
N HIS A 17 5.10 16.40 -0.11
CA HIS A 17 3.90 16.12 0.69
C HIS A 17 2.61 16.57 0.00
N VAL A 18 1.51 15.94 0.37
CA VAL A 18 0.15 16.52 0.23
C VAL A 18 -0.48 16.55 1.61
N TYR A 19 -1.09 17.67 1.95
CA TYR A 19 -1.71 17.85 3.25
C TYR A 19 -3.01 18.63 3.18
N GLY A 20 -3.86 18.45 4.17
CA GLY A 20 -5.12 19.18 4.25
C GLY A 20 -6.19 18.40 4.98
N PRO A 21 -7.37 19.01 5.13
CA PRO A 21 -8.48 18.40 5.83
C PRO A 21 -9.10 17.26 5.02
N LEU A 22 -9.34 16.13 5.68
CA LEU A 22 -10.14 15.02 5.18
C LEU A 22 -11.12 14.59 6.28
N GLN A 23 -12.28 14.08 5.89
CA GLN A 23 -13.06 13.22 6.78
C GLN A 23 -12.59 11.79 6.59
N VAL A 24 -12.09 11.17 7.67
CA VAL A 24 -11.50 9.83 7.61
C VAL A 24 -12.31 8.87 8.47
N ARG A 25 -12.53 7.67 7.95
CA ARG A 25 -13.17 6.56 8.66
C ARG A 25 -12.50 5.24 8.31
N ARG A 26 -12.39 4.33 9.29
CA ARG A 26 -12.05 2.93 9.01
C ARG A 26 -13.26 2.21 8.43
N ALA A 27 -13.12 1.64 7.24
CA ALA A 27 -14.15 0.93 6.50
C ALA A 27 -14.89 -0.16 7.30
N GLU A 28 -14.16 -0.88 8.15
CA GLU A 28 -14.67 -2.03 8.91
C GLU A 28 -15.65 -1.64 10.03
N LYS A 29 -15.59 -0.38 10.49
CA LYS A 29 -16.43 0.11 11.60
C LYS A 29 -17.76 0.66 11.06
N ARG A 30 -18.66 -0.26 10.69
CA ARG A 30 -20.04 0.08 10.32
C ARG A 30 -20.72 0.87 11.45
N GLY A 31 -21.20 2.07 11.14
CA GLY A 31 -21.86 2.97 12.09
C GLY A 31 -20.98 4.07 12.71
N GLN A 32 -19.65 4.00 12.56
CA GLN A 32 -18.80 5.15 12.91
C GLN A 32 -19.03 6.26 11.89
N LYS A 33 -19.20 7.50 12.36
CA LYS A 33 -19.25 8.68 11.47
C LYS A 33 -17.82 9.05 11.03
N PRO A 34 -17.61 9.44 9.76
CA PRO A 34 -16.35 10.04 9.34
C PRO A 34 -15.98 11.22 10.23
N ALA A 35 -14.74 11.22 10.72
CA ALA A 35 -14.25 12.27 11.60
C ALA A 35 -13.36 13.24 10.81
N PRO A 36 -13.49 14.55 11.00
CA PRO A 36 -12.55 15.50 10.42
C PRO A 36 -11.15 15.25 11.01
N ARG A 37 -10.18 15.22 10.12
CA ARG A 37 -8.76 15.03 10.41
C ARG A 37 -7.94 15.94 9.52
N TYR A 38 -6.86 16.48 10.07
CA TYR A 38 -5.80 17.03 9.23
C TYR A 38 -4.88 15.88 8.81
N CYS A 39 -4.76 15.68 7.50
CA CYS A 39 -3.99 14.58 6.93
C CYS A 39 -2.73 15.09 6.26
N VAL A 40 -1.68 14.29 6.30
CA VAL A 40 -0.40 14.53 5.63
C VAL A 40 0.05 13.22 4.98
N LEU A 41 0.20 13.22 3.67
CA LEU A 41 0.77 12.13 2.88
C LEU A 41 2.20 12.49 2.50
N GLY A 42 3.16 11.71 2.99
CA GLY A 42 4.53 11.74 2.49
C GLY A 42 4.64 10.92 1.21
N LYS A 43 4.99 11.56 0.10
CA LYS A 43 5.03 10.91 -1.23
C LYS A 43 6.18 9.91 -1.34
N GLU A 44 7.31 10.18 -0.70
CA GLU A 44 8.48 9.29 -0.71
C GLU A 44 8.39 8.17 0.34
N THR A 45 7.83 8.48 1.50
CA THR A 45 7.67 7.50 2.59
C THR A 45 6.46 6.61 2.39
N CYS A 46 5.53 6.99 1.52
CA CYS A 46 4.22 6.38 1.34
C CYS A 46 3.38 6.34 2.62
N VAL A 47 3.62 7.23 3.58
CA VAL A 47 2.89 7.24 4.86
C VAL A 47 1.82 8.32 4.83
N LEU A 48 0.57 7.91 5.06
CA LEU A 48 -0.53 8.81 5.38
C LEU A 48 -0.64 8.92 6.89
N THR A 49 -0.48 10.13 7.40
CA THR A 49 -0.59 10.48 8.82
C THR A 49 -1.82 11.34 9.03
N TRP A 50 -2.56 11.12 10.12
CA TRP A 50 -3.70 11.96 10.49
C TRP A 50 -3.61 12.45 11.92
N TYR A 51 -4.03 13.70 12.11
CA TYR A 51 -4.03 14.39 13.39
C TYR A 51 -5.46 14.66 13.81
N ALA A 52 -5.76 14.41 15.08
CA ALA A 52 -7.01 14.83 15.68
C ALA A 52 -6.99 16.37 15.79
N THR A 53 -7.79 17.04 14.98
CA THR A 53 -7.98 18.49 15.05
C THR A 53 -9.48 18.77 15.14
N ALA A 54 -9.86 19.73 15.99
CA ALA A 54 -11.24 20.21 16.07
C ALA A 54 -11.59 21.15 14.90
N SER A 55 -10.57 21.78 14.31
CA SER A 55 -10.65 22.61 13.12
C SER A 55 -9.98 21.91 11.92
N THR A 56 -10.38 22.28 10.70
CA THR A 56 -9.72 21.85 9.45
C THR A 56 -8.31 22.45 9.26
N GLU A 57 -7.76 23.07 10.30
CA GLU A 57 -6.48 23.77 10.29
C GLU A 57 -5.33 22.80 10.53
N ALA A 58 -4.13 23.23 10.11
CA ALA A 58 -2.91 22.49 10.36
C ALA A 58 -2.69 22.31 11.88
N PRO A 59 -2.25 21.12 12.32
CA PRO A 59 -1.98 20.87 13.74
C PRO A 59 -0.84 21.76 14.24
N SER A 60 -0.82 22.06 15.54
CA SER A 60 0.24 22.86 16.13
C SER A 60 1.59 22.15 16.03
N ASN A 61 2.68 22.92 15.88
CA ASN A 61 4.03 22.37 15.89
C ASN A 61 4.26 21.50 17.14
N GLY A 62 4.82 20.31 16.95
CA GLY A 62 5.06 19.36 18.04
C GLY A 62 3.87 18.44 18.36
N GLN A 63 2.69 18.66 17.79
CA GLN A 63 1.53 17.80 18.00
C GLN A 63 1.81 16.38 17.50
N ARG A 64 1.38 15.39 18.30
CA ARG A 64 1.51 13.97 17.96
C ARG A 64 0.36 13.53 17.04
N PRO A 65 0.62 12.64 16.09
CA PRO A 65 -0.41 12.07 15.24
C PRO A 65 -1.36 11.19 16.05
N ASP A 66 -2.62 11.20 15.64
CA ASP A 66 -3.65 10.28 16.16
C ASP A 66 -3.46 8.88 15.56
N GLY A 67 -2.95 8.83 14.33
CA GLY A 67 -2.51 7.59 13.70
C GLY A 67 -1.82 7.83 12.36
N SER A 68 -1.31 6.74 11.80
CA SER A 68 -0.68 6.71 10.49
C SER A 68 -0.81 5.33 9.88
N CYS A 69 -0.77 5.24 8.55
CA CYS A 69 -0.64 3.98 7.84
C CYS A 69 0.26 4.13 6.62
N THR A 70 0.89 3.03 6.19
CA THR A 70 1.65 3.01 4.94
C THR A 70 0.70 2.63 3.81
N ILE A 71 0.66 3.41 2.73
CA ILE A 71 -0.27 3.22 1.61
C ILE A 71 0.16 2.06 0.72
N ALA A 72 -0.70 1.06 0.61
CA ALA A 72 -0.55 -0.03 -0.35
C ALA A 72 -1.35 0.23 -1.63
N LEU A 73 -2.61 0.64 -1.49
CA LEU A 73 -3.54 0.87 -2.60
C LEU A 73 -4.40 2.11 -2.35
N ALA A 74 -4.86 2.72 -3.44
CA ALA A 74 -5.80 3.83 -3.42
C ALA A 74 -6.75 3.71 -4.61
N ASP A 75 -8.00 4.12 -4.43
CA ASP A 75 -9.03 4.09 -5.47
C ASP A 75 -10.05 5.21 -5.29
N GLY A 76 -10.70 5.63 -6.38
CA GLY A 76 -11.80 6.58 -6.35
C GLY A 76 -13.16 5.93 -6.12
N ALA A 77 -14.17 6.75 -5.83
CA ALA A 77 -15.57 6.35 -5.92
C ALA A 77 -16.21 7.06 -7.12
N PRO A 78 -16.53 6.36 -8.23
CA PRO A 78 -17.10 7.00 -9.43
C PRO A 78 -18.41 7.74 -9.16
N ALA A 79 -19.26 7.18 -8.28
CA ALA A 79 -20.54 7.77 -7.91
C ALA A 79 -20.42 8.91 -6.87
N THR A 80 -19.24 9.15 -6.30
CA THR A 80 -19.05 10.11 -5.20
C THR A 80 -17.68 10.78 -5.39
N PRO A 81 -17.58 11.81 -6.26
CA PRO A 81 -16.29 12.33 -6.72
C PRO A 81 -15.38 12.90 -5.62
N ASP A 82 -15.95 13.39 -4.53
CA ASP A 82 -15.28 13.87 -3.32
C ASP A 82 -14.76 12.74 -2.41
N LEU A 83 -15.08 11.49 -2.74
CA LEU A 83 -14.70 10.29 -1.99
C LEU A 83 -13.59 9.50 -2.68
N PHE A 84 -12.71 8.99 -1.84
CA PHE A 84 -11.68 8.03 -2.22
C PHE A 84 -11.39 7.06 -1.08
N HIS A 85 -10.73 5.98 -1.45
CA HIS A 85 -10.42 4.86 -0.56
C HIS A 85 -8.93 4.65 -0.53
N VAL A 86 -8.44 4.27 0.64
CA VAL A 86 -7.04 3.96 0.89
C VAL A 86 -6.96 2.62 1.59
N GLN A 87 -6.10 1.73 1.10
CA GLN A 87 -5.73 0.52 1.81
C GLN A 87 -4.30 0.62 2.31
N SER A 88 -4.12 0.27 3.57
CA SER A 88 -2.80 0.18 4.18
C SER A 88 -2.09 -1.14 3.84
N HIS A 89 -0.78 -1.16 4.01
CA HIS A 89 0.02 -2.38 3.93
C HIS A 89 -0.38 -3.41 5.00
N GLU A 90 -0.92 -2.97 6.13
CA GLU A 90 -1.49 -3.80 7.18
C GLU A 90 -2.88 -4.37 6.83
N GLY A 91 -3.45 -4.00 5.68
CA GLY A 91 -4.74 -4.47 5.20
C GLY A 91 -5.93 -3.68 5.71
N GLU A 92 -5.74 -2.70 6.60
CA GLU A 92 -6.81 -1.79 7.04
C GLU A 92 -7.25 -0.91 5.87
N ALA A 93 -8.57 -0.80 5.68
CA ALA A 93 -9.18 0.06 4.66
C ALA A 93 -9.77 1.33 5.29
N PHE A 94 -9.56 2.44 4.60
CA PHE A 94 -9.99 3.77 5.00
C PHE A 94 -10.84 4.41 3.91
N GLU A 95 -11.94 5.00 4.34
CA GLU A 95 -12.78 5.90 3.55
C GLU A 95 -12.36 7.33 3.86
N CYS A 96 -12.00 8.06 2.81
CA CYS A 96 -11.51 9.43 2.89
C CYS A 96 -12.40 10.33 2.02
N ARG A 97 -13.03 11.32 2.65
CA ARG A 97 -13.83 12.33 1.95
C ARG A 97 -13.15 13.68 2.04
N ALA A 98 -12.94 14.30 0.88
CA ALA A 98 -12.41 15.66 0.78
C ALA A 98 -13.53 16.71 0.84
N ALA A 99 -13.16 17.98 0.97
CA ALA A 99 -14.13 19.08 0.99
C ALA A 99 -14.81 19.31 -0.37
N SER A 100 -14.18 18.88 -1.47
CA SER A 100 -14.68 19.00 -2.83
C SER A 100 -14.14 17.89 -3.74
N ALA A 101 -14.75 17.72 -4.91
CA ALA A 101 -14.25 16.81 -5.95
C ALA A 101 -12.85 17.19 -6.44
N GLU A 102 -12.56 18.49 -6.53
CA GLU A 102 -11.24 19.01 -6.93
C GLU A 102 -10.16 18.64 -5.92
N GLU A 103 -10.48 18.77 -4.63
CA GLU A 103 -9.58 18.41 -3.54
C GLU A 103 -9.36 16.89 -3.51
N ALA A 104 -10.42 16.10 -3.67
CA ALA A 104 -10.29 14.64 -3.81
C ALA A 104 -9.42 14.26 -5.01
N ALA A 105 -9.57 14.94 -6.15
CA ALA A 105 -8.71 14.72 -7.33
C ALA A 105 -7.24 15.08 -7.04
N ARG A 106 -6.97 16.13 -6.25
CA ARG A 106 -5.61 16.50 -5.82
C ARG A 106 -4.95 15.40 -4.97
N TRP A 107 -5.69 14.85 -4.01
CA TRP A 107 -5.25 13.72 -3.20
C TRP A 107 -5.03 12.46 -4.06
N LYS A 108 -5.98 12.13 -4.94
CA LYS A 108 -5.87 10.98 -5.85
C LYS A 108 -4.62 11.05 -6.74
N ARG A 109 -4.35 12.18 -7.39
CA ARG A 109 -3.13 12.34 -8.21
C ARG A 109 -1.85 12.00 -7.44
N SER A 110 -1.80 12.35 -6.16
CA SER A 110 -0.63 12.08 -5.33
C SER A 110 -0.57 10.64 -4.84
N LEU A 111 -1.71 10.02 -4.57
CA LEU A 111 -1.81 8.59 -4.28
C LEU A 111 -1.48 7.75 -5.51
N ASP A 112 -1.95 8.13 -6.70
CA ASP A 112 -1.69 7.47 -7.97
C ASP A 112 -0.20 7.52 -8.32
N ALA A 113 0.48 8.63 -8.05
CA ALA A 113 1.93 8.74 -8.20
C ALA A 113 2.70 7.74 -7.31
N ILE A 114 2.14 7.36 -6.16
CA ILE A 114 2.69 6.34 -5.26
C ILE A 114 2.32 4.94 -5.74
N THR A 115 1.04 4.68 -5.99
CA THR A 115 0.52 3.33 -6.29
C THR A 115 0.89 2.84 -7.69
N SER A 116 1.05 3.74 -8.68
CA SER A 116 1.49 3.38 -10.03
C SER A 116 2.90 2.81 -10.11
N ARG A 117 3.74 3.07 -9.09
CA ARG A 117 5.09 2.50 -8.98
C ARG A 117 5.09 1.10 -8.39
N ALA A 118 4.00 0.70 -7.76
CA ALA A 118 3.90 -0.62 -7.16
C ALA A 118 3.80 -1.69 -8.26
N ILE A 119 4.43 -2.84 -8.00
CA ILE A 119 4.20 -4.04 -8.80
C ILE A 119 3.29 -4.98 -8.01
N SER A 120 2.28 -5.50 -8.69
CA SER A 120 1.39 -6.50 -8.10
C SER A 120 1.04 -7.62 -9.06
N GLY A 121 0.67 -8.77 -8.52
CA GLY A 121 0.22 -9.90 -9.31
C GLY A 121 0.01 -11.17 -8.51
N TYR A 122 -0.53 -12.18 -9.18
CA TYR A 122 -0.67 -13.52 -8.61
C TYR A 122 0.66 -14.28 -8.67
N ILE A 123 1.16 -14.69 -7.51
CA ILE A 123 2.39 -15.49 -7.36
C ILE A 123 2.14 -16.69 -6.45
N GLN A 124 2.88 -17.78 -6.66
CA GLN A 124 2.94 -18.86 -5.68
C GLN A 124 3.95 -18.53 -4.59
N ILE A 125 3.53 -18.66 -3.32
CA ILE A 125 4.43 -18.49 -2.16
C ILE A 125 4.51 -19.83 -1.43
N LYS A 126 5.72 -20.25 -1.08
CA LYS A 126 5.95 -21.44 -0.27
C LYS A 126 5.52 -21.19 1.16
N GLY A 127 4.65 -22.04 1.68
CA GLY A 127 4.34 -22.11 3.10
C GLY A 127 4.70 -23.48 3.68
N ARG A 128 4.41 -23.67 4.97
CA ARG A 128 4.69 -24.95 5.68
C ARG A 128 4.05 -26.18 5.04
N ARG A 129 2.89 -26.03 4.40
CA ARG A 129 2.13 -27.12 3.76
C ARG A 129 2.25 -27.12 2.23
N GLY A 130 3.32 -26.55 1.70
CA GLY A 130 3.56 -26.42 0.26
C GLY A 130 3.22 -25.04 -0.32
N TRP A 131 3.19 -24.98 -1.64
CA TRP A 131 3.02 -23.76 -2.43
C TRP A 131 1.57 -23.32 -2.48
N LYS A 132 1.31 -22.02 -2.31
CA LYS A 132 -0.03 -21.45 -2.37
C LYS A 132 -0.05 -20.21 -3.23
N ARG A 133 -1.05 -20.11 -4.11
CA ARG A 133 -1.29 -18.89 -4.90
C ARG A 133 -1.75 -17.75 -3.99
N ARG A 134 -1.16 -16.57 -4.16
CA ARG A 134 -1.44 -15.34 -3.41
C ARG A 134 -1.43 -14.15 -4.36
N TRP A 135 -2.15 -13.10 -4.00
CA TRP A 135 -1.93 -11.79 -4.62
C TRP A 135 -0.87 -11.07 -3.81
N VAL A 136 0.19 -10.63 -4.49
CA VAL A 136 1.34 -9.99 -3.89
C VAL A 136 1.47 -8.59 -4.45
N LEU A 137 1.80 -7.64 -3.59
CA LEU A 137 2.08 -6.25 -3.96
C LEU A 137 3.44 -5.86 -3.37
N PHE A 138 4.31 -5.25 -4.16
CA PHE A 138 5.53 -4.63 -3.70
C PHE A 138 5.49 -3.13 -4.02
N GLN A 139 5.74 -2.31 -3.01
CA GLN A 139 5.88 -0.86 -3.15
C GLN A 139 7.37 -0.49 -3.07
N PRO A 140 8.03 -0.13 -4.19
CA PRO A 140 9.46 0.18 -4.21
C PRO A 140 9.85 1.37 -3.34
N LEU A 141 8.98 2.38 -3.23
CA LEU A 141 9.26 3.63 -2.50
C LEU A 141 9.54 3.38 -1.01
N CYS A 142 8.71 2.57 -0.36
CA CYS A 142 8.86 2.22 1.06
C CYS A 142 9.43 0.80 1.26
N LYS A 143 9.82 0.11 0.18
CA LYS A 143 10.31 -1.28 0.16
C LYS A 143 9.40 -2.29 0.86
N LYS A 144 8.09 -2.04 0.95
CA LYS A 144 7.15 -2.95 1.62
C LYS A 144 6.54 -3.93 0.62
N LEU A 145 6.57 -5.22 0.97
CA LEU A 145 5.83 -6.28 0.30
C LEU A 145 4.58 -6.63 1.12
N CYS A 146 3.43 -6.77 0.47
CA CYS A 146 2.19 -7.25 1.06
C CYS A 146 1.70 -8.52 0.38
N ILE A 147 1.20 -9.44 1.19
CA ILE A 147 0.66 -10.73 0.76
C ILE A 147 -0.81 -10.78 1.17
N TYR A 148 -1.66 -10.96 0.18
CA TYR A 148 -3.10 -11.13 0.35
C TYR A 148 -3.49 -12.57 -0.01
N ARG A 149 -4.64 -13.05 0.51
CA ARG A 149 -5.20 -14.32 0.02
C ARG A 149 -5.38 -14.26 -1.51
N ALA A 150 -5.34 -15.39 -2.21
CA ALA A 150 -5.87 -15.37 -3.57
C ALA A 150 -7.39 -15.38 -3.49
N GLN A 151 -8.05 -14.55 -4.29
CA GLN A 151 -9.47 -14.70 -4.52
C GLN A 151 -9.72 -15.72 -5.63
N PRO A 152 -10.86 -16.44 -5.59
CA PRO A 152 -11.39 -17.06 -6.79
C PRO A 152 -11.56 -15.96 -7.84
N LEU A 153 -11.10 -16.20 -9.06
CA LEU A 153 -11.50 -15.38 -10.22
C LEU A 153 -13.00 -15.59 -10.39
N VAL A 154 -13.83 -14.86 -9.64
CA VAL A 154 -15.22 -14.69 -10.02
C VAL A 154 -15.17 -13.84 -11.28
N ALA A 155 -15.66 -14.37 -12.39
CA ALA A 155 -15.74 -13.66 -13.66
C ALA A 155 -16.67 -12.45 -13.48
N HIS A 156 -16.12 -11.34 -13.02
CA HIS A 156 -16.76 -10.05 -13.20
C HIS A 156 -16.66 -9.74 -14.69
N SER A 157 -17.82 -9.83 -15.34
CA SER A 157 -18.03 -9.54 -16.76
C SER A 157 -17.33 -8.25 -17.17
N ALA A 158 -16.31 -8.37 -18.02
CA ALA A 158 -15.79 -7.37 -18.96
C ALA A 158 -15.91 -5.88 -18.56
N GLY A 159 -15.66 -5.57 -17.30
CA GLY A 159 -15.39 -4.25 -16.76
C GLY A 159 -14.04 -4.39 -16.08
N THR A 160 -13.11 -3.57 -16.49
CA THR A 160 -11.78 -3.37 -15.93
C THR A 160 -11.58 -3.92 -14.51
N PHE A 161 -10.47 -4.64 -14.27
CA PHE A 161 -9.95 -4.94 -12.93
C PHE A 161 -9.80 -3.68 -12.02
N ALA A 162 -10.07 -2.49 -12.55
CA ALA A 162 -10.20 -1.21 -11.85
C ALA A 162 -11.47 -1.09 -10.97
N ASP A 163 -12.51 -1.92 -11.17
CA ASP A 163 -13.79 -1.76 -10.45
C ASP A 163 -13.96 -2.70 -9.23
N ALA A 164 -12.99 -3.57 -8.96
CA ALA A 164 -12.93 -4.34 -7.73
C ALA A 164 -12.33 -3.46 -6.62
N HIS A 165 -13.16 -2.56 -6.10
CA HIS A 165 -12.87 -1.63 -5.03
C HIS A 165 -12.01 -2.27 -3.92
N ILE A 166 -11.16 -1.45 -3.27
CA ILE A 166 -10.36 -1.80 -2.08
C ILE A 166 -11.11 -2.68 -1.04
N TYR A 167 -12.43 -2.57 -0.96
CA TYR A 167 -13.32 -3.38 -0.12
C TYR A 167 -13.45 -4.86 -0.48
N GLN A 168 -13.18 -5.23 -1.73
CA GLN A 168 -13.24 -6.59 -2.21
C GLN A 168 -11.86 -7.24 -2.26
N GLN A 169 -10.81 -6.67 -1.65
CA GLN A 169 -9.51 -7.33 -1.66
C GLN A 169 -9.46 -8.52 -0.67
N PRO A 170 -8.83 -9.65 -1.05
CA PRO A 170 -8.76 -10.85 -0.23
C PRO A 170 -8.17 -10.58 1.16
N GLY A 171 -8.72 -11.24 2.19
CA GLY A 171 -8.27 -11.08 3.58
C GLY A 171 -6.75 -11.09 3.71
N TYR A 172 -6.21 -9.97 4.21
CA TYR A 172 -4.80 -9.72 4.47
C TYR A 172 -4.12 -10.91 5.16
N ARG A 173 -2.85 -11.16 4.83
CA ARG A 173 -2.07 -12.26 5.41
C ARG A 173 -0.81 -11.79 6.12
N ALA A 174 0.03 -11.06 5.41
CA ALA A 174 1.33 -10.65 5.92
C ALA A 174 1.85 -9.45 5.12
N HIS A 175 2.77 -8.72 5.73
CA HIS A 175 3.61 -7.75 5.06
C HIS A 175 5.04 -7.84 5.60
N GLY A 176 6.00 -7.25 4.89
CA GLY A 176 7.40 -7.26 5.32
C GLY A 176 8.21 -6.24 4.53
N GLU A 177 9.28 -5.73 5.14
CA GLU A 177 10.23 -4.87 4.44
C GLU A 177 11.22 -5.71 3.64
N VAL A 178 11.35 -5.43 2.35
CA VAL A 178 12.27 -6.12 1.47
C VAL A 178 13.64 -5.49 1.59
N LYS A 179 14.61 -6.28 2.07
CA LYS A 179 16.02 -5.90 2.07
C LYS A 179 16.65 -6.16 0.71
N TRP A 180 16.46 -7.37 0.20
CA TRP A 180 16.91 -7.77 -1.13
C TRP A 180 16.18 -9.02 -1.64
N ALA A 181 16.31 -9.28 -2.94
CA ALA A 181 15.81 -10.47 -3.60
C ALA A 181 16.92 -11.20 -4.37
N ALA A 182 16.74 -12.50 -4.58
CA ALA A 182 17.65 -13.33 -5.37
C ALA A 182 16.90 -14.36 -6.19
N ARG A 183 17.37 -14.58 -7.43
CA ARG A 183 16.88 -15.65 -8.29
C ARG A 183 17.26 -17.02 -7.70
N ARG A 184 16.29 -17.94 -7.57
CA ARG A 184 16.44 -19.26 -6.92
C ARG A 184 15.55 -20.30 -7.61
N PRO A 185 15.79 -20.63 -8.89
CA PRO A 185 14.99 -21.61 -9.60
C PRO A 185 15.24 -23.02 -9.04
N SER A 186 14.25 -23.88 -9.15
CA SER A 186 14.37 -25.31 -8.86
C SER A 186 13.66 -26.15 -9.93
N PRO A 187 13.89 -27.46 -10.01
CA PRO A 187 13.20 -28.31 -10.99
C PRO A 187 11.66 -28.24 -10.90
N SER A 188 11.11 -28.08 -9.69
CA SER A 188 9.67 -27.95 -9.47
C SER A 188 9.15 -26.52 -9.57
N GLN A 189 10.03 -25.52 -9.56
CA GLN A 189 9.71 -24.10 -9.67
C GLN A 189 10.75 -23.39 -10.54
N PRO A 190 10.69 -23.55 -11.88
CA PRO A 190 11.69 -23.02 -12.80
C PRO A 190 11.77 -21.48 -12.79
N PHE A 191 10.72 -20.82 -12.30
CA PHE A 191 10.61 -19.36 -12.19
C PHE A 191 10.61 -18.90 -10.71
N GLY A 192 11.36 -19.64 -9.88
CA GLY A 192 11.51 -19.39 -8.45
C GLY A 192 12.50 -18.26 -8.12
N PHE A 193 12.16 -17.48 -7.11
CA PHE A 193 13.02 -16.46 -6.51
C PHE A 193 12.74 -16.34 -5.01
N SER A 194 13.63 -15.69 -4.27
CA SER A 194 13.49 -15.47 -2.83
C SER A 194 13.56 -14.00 -2.50
N ILE A 195 12.75 -13.59 -1.54
CA ILE A 195 12.74 -12.25 -0.95
C ILE A 195 13.23 -12.39 0.49
N PHE A 196 14.15 -11.52 0.89
CA PHE A 196 14.73 -11.49 2.21
C PHE A 196 14.27 -10.23 2.93
N THR A 197 13.64 -10.47 4.06
CA THR A 197 13.10 -9.45 4.95
C THR A 197 13.85 -9.50 6.29
N PRO A 198 14.14 -8.37 6.94
CA PRO A 198 14.79 -8.38 8.25
C PRO A 198 13.94 -9.07 9.32
N ASP A 199 12.63 -8.86 9.27
CA ASP A 199 11.71 -9.25 10.35
C ASP A 199 11.11 -10.67 10.17
N GLU A 200 10.86 -11.08 8.92
CA GLU A 200 10.16 -12.34 8.60
C GLU A 200 11.11 -13.40 7.99
N GLY A 201 12.40 -13.07 7.84
CA GLY A 201 13.40 -13.94 7.24
C GLY A 201 13.22 -14.06 5.73
N GLN A 202 13.14 -15.29 5.20
CA GLN A 202 13.08 -15.57 3.77
C GLN A 202 11.68 -16.00 3.34
N TRP A 203 11.17 -15.38 2.26
CA TRP A 203 10.03 -15.88 1.51
C TRP A 203 10.50 -16.47 0.19
N GLU A 204 10.02 -17.67 -0.12
CA GLU A 204 10.22 -18.33 -1.42
C GLU A 204 8.98 -18.11 -2.29
N LEU A 205 9.19 -17.51 -3.47
CA LEU A 205 8.17 -17.12 -4.41
C LEU A 205 8.43 -17.82 -5.76
N ALA A 206 7.37 -18.12 -6.50
CA ALA A 206 7.46 -18.62 -7.86
C ALA A 206 6.45 -17.90 -8.76
N ALA A 207 6.97 -17.27 -9.81
CA ALA A 207 6.17 -16.60 -10.82
C ALA A 207 5.56 -17.61 -11.79
N PRO A 208 4.42 -17.30 -12.45
CA PRO A 208 3.81 -18.21 -13.41
C PRO A 208 4.61 -18.36 -14.71
N THR A 209 5.46 -17.37 -15.05
CA THR A 209 6.26 -17.36 -16.27
C THR A 209 7.63 -16.73 -16.02
N ALA A 210 8.59 -16.99 -16.92
CA ALA A 210 9.88 -16.32 -16.90
C ALA A 210 9.75 -14.79 -17.05
N LYS A 211 8.79 -14.32 -17.86
CA LYS A 211 8.50 -12.90 -18.06
C LYS A 211 8.04 -12.24 -16.76
N GLU A 212 7.11 -12.87 -16.04
CA GLU A 212 6.68 -12.35 -14.74
C GLU A 212 7.80 -12.39 -13.70
N MET A 213 8.60 -13.47 -13.63
CA MET A 213 9.74 -13.52 -12.72
C MET A 213 10.71 -12.36 -12.96
N ARG A 214 11.04 -12.09 -14.24
CA ARG A 214 11.91 -10.97 -14.62
C ARG A 214 11.30 -9.63 -14.21
N ARG A 215 10.03 -9.39 -14.53
CA ARG A 215 9.29 -8.18 -14.12
C ARG A 215 9.35 -7.93 -12.61
N TRP A 216 9.23 -8.99 -11.79
CA TRP A 216 9.36 -8.91 -10.34
C TRP A 216 10.80 -8.59 -9.90
N LEU A 217 11.79 -9.30 -10.42
CA LEU A 217 13.19 -9.08 -10.06
C LEU A 217 13.67 -7.67 -10.46
N ASP A 218 13.29 -7.19 -11.64
CA ASP A 218 13.63 -5.83 -12.13
C ASP A 218 13.08 -4.72 -11.21
N SER A 219 12.04 -5.02 -10.43
CA SER A 219 11.42 -4.06 -9.50
C SER A 219 11.98 -4.18 -8.07
N LEU A 220 12.60 -5.31 -7.72
CA LEU A 220 13.09 -5.59 -6.37
C LEU A 220 14.55 -5.15 -6.22
N PRO A 221 15.00 -4.77 -5.02
CA PRO A 221 16.43 -4.59 -4.77
C PRO A 221 17.12 -5.95 -4.91
N ILE A 222 17.82 -6.19 -6.01
CA ILE A 222 18.54 -7.45 -6.22
C ILE A 222 19.87 -7.37 -5.45
N PHE A 223 20.17 -8.41 -4.67
CA PHE A 223 21.52 -8.58 -4.14
C PHE A 223 22.42 -9.07 -5.27
N ASP A 224 23.37 -8.24 -5.67
CA ASP A 224 24.45 -8.60 -6.59
C ASP A 224 25.74 -8.87 -5.78
N PRO A 225 26.15 -10.14 -5.59
CA PRO A 225 27.39 -10.46 -4.89
C PRO A 225 28.65 -9.97 -5.61
N GLU A 226 28.59 -9.59 -6.90
CA GLU A 226 29.75 -9.10 -7.66
C GLU A 226 29.95 -7.57 -7.55
N ALA A 227 29.03 -6.86 -6.89
CA ALA A 227 29.08 -5.40 -6.72
C ALA A 227 29.81 -4.93 -5.43
N VAL A 228 30.62 -5.82 -4.81
CA VAL A 228 31.41 -5.55 -3.60
C VAL A 228 32.90 -5.73 -3.87
#